data_AF-A0A2E7MVK1-F1
#
_entry.id   AF-A0A2E7MVK1-F1
#
_cell.length_a   1.000
_cell.length_b   1.000
_cell.length_c   1.000
_cell.angle_alpha   90.00
_cell.angle_beta   90.00
_cell.angle_gamma   90.00
#
_symmetry.space_group_name_H-M   'P 1'
#
loop_
_entity.id
_entity.type
_entity.pdbx_description
1 polymer ?
#
loop_
_entity_poly.entity_id
_entity_poly.type
_entity_poly.pdbx_seq_one_letter_code
_entity_poly.pdbx_strand_id
1 'polypeptide(L)'
;MLNFQDIFHVGIRVPDIYQAMEELGESLGLTWTEVVETSGQRLWTPESGQQEVPLKFVYSCEGPQHLELLEGEKGSFWDGTEDSGVHHVGVWVDDVQSEADRLISLGWGLLGSARPPEEGYASMAYLSPPSGTIVELVTSANKARFDRWYAGGSFYDS
;
A
#
# COMPACT_ATOMS: atom_id res chain seq x y z
N MET A 1 4.29 2.61 -19.51
CA MET A 1 4.60 3.91 -18.89
C MET A 1 3.49 4.21 -17.92
N LEU A 2 3.85 4.40 -16.66
CA LEU A 2 2.92 4.76 -15.59
C LEU A 2 2.04 5.94 -16.02
N ASN A 3 0.74 5.81 -15.80
CA ASN A 3 -0.23 6.88 -15.92
C ASN A 3 -0.75 7.23 -14.51
N PHE A 4 -0.48 8.45 -14.06
CA PHE A 4 -0.86 8.87 -12.71
C PHE A 4 -2.38 9.00 -12.52
N GLN A 5 -3.19 8.96 -13.58
CA GLN A 5 -4.65 8.89 -13.42
C GLN A 5 -5.13 7.48 -13.01
N ASP A 6 -4.24 6.48 -13.04
CA ASP A 6 -4.50 5.12 -12.55
C ASP A 6 -4.13 4.94 -11.06
N ILE A 7 -4.01 6.03 -10.30
CA ILE A 7 -4.09 5.95 -8.83
C ILE A 7 -5.38 5.21 -8.49
N PHE A 8 -5.39 4.42 -7.44
CA PHE A 8 -6.59 3.79 -6.95
C PHE A 8 -6.73 3.85 -5.43
N HIS A 9 -5.68 4.22 -4.70
CA HIS A 9 -5.80 4.43 -3.27
C HIS A 9 -4.89 5.50 -2.70
N VAL A 10 -5.28 6.00 -1.53
CA VAL A 10 -4.45 6.79 -0.63
C VAL A 10 -4.27 5.97 0.65
N GLY A 11 -3.02 5.59 0.95
CA GLY A 11 -2.68 4.85 2.16
C GLY A 11 -2.40 5.76 3.34
N ILE A 12 -3.03 5.47 4.47
CA ILE A 12 -2.94 6.23 5.72
C ILE A 12 -2.46 5.29 6.82
N ARG A 13 -1.34 5.64 7.47
CA ARG A 13 -0.90 4.94 8.68
C ARG A 13 -1.71 5.46 9.86
N VAL A 14 -2.24 4.55 10.65
CA VAL A 14 -3.05 4.84 11.83
C VAL A 14 -2.52 4.07 13.04
N PRO A 15 -2.66 4.63 14.26
CA PRO A 15 -2.21 3.95 15.47
C PRO A 15 -3.12 2.79 15.90
N ASP A 16 -4.40 2.84 15.53
CA ASP A 16 -5.41 1.80 15.78
C ASP A 16 -6.38 1.76 14.60
N ILE A 17 -6.43 0.63 13.90
CA ILE A 17 -7.20 0.48 12.67
C ILE A 17 -8.72 0.52 12.93
N TYR A 18 -9.18 -0.07 14.03
CA TYR A 18 -10.61 -0.16 14.32
C TYR A 18 -11.17 1.19 14.76
N GLN A 19 -10.42 1.93 15.57
CA GLN A 19 -10.79 3.31 15.93
C GLN A 19 -10.82 4.21 14.70
N ALA A 20 -9.81 4.13 13.83
CA ALA A 20 -9.77 4.93 12.61
C ALA A 20 -10.90 4.56 11.63
N MET A 21 -11.25 3.28 11.52
CA MET A 21 -12.40 2.83 10.73
C MET A 21 -13.71 3.43 11.24
N GLU A 22 -13.94 3.46 12.55
CA GLU A 22 -15.13 4.08 13.15
C GLU A 22 -15.17 5.59 12.86
N GLU A 23 -14.10 6.31 13.21
CA GLU A 23 -14.01 7.76 13.04
C GLU A 23 -14.18 8.20 11.58
N LEU A 24 -13.38 7.62 10.67
CA LEU A 24 -13.36 8.00 9.26
C LEU A 24 -14.57 7.44 8.51
N GLY A 25 -15.03 6.24 8.88
CA GLY A 25 -16.23 5.62 8.31
C GLY A 25 -17.46 6.50 8.51
N GLU A 26 -17.73 6.89 9.76
CA GLU A 26 -18.87 7.75 10.08
C GLU A 26 -18.73 9.16 9.49
N SER A 27 -17.54 9.77 9.61
CA SER A 27 -17.33 11.17 9.23
C SER A 27 -17.28 11.39 7.72
N LEU A 28 -16.79 10.41 6.96
CA LEU A 28 -16.59 10.52 5.52
C LEU A 28 -17.61 9.72 4.70
N GLY A 29 -18.51 8.99 5.37
CA GLY A 29 -19.51 8.16 4.71
C GLY A 29 -18.90 6.95 3.99
N LEU A 30 -17.88 6.34 4.60
CA LEU A 30 -17.18 5.18 4.06
C LEU A 30 -17.64 3.90 4.74
N THR A 31 -17.68 2.82 3.97
CA THR A 31 -17.78 1.45 4.48
C THR A 31 -16.46 0.73 4.22
N TRP A 32 -16.19 -0.31 5.00
CA TRP A 32 -14.89 -0.98 4.98
C TRP A 32 -15.01 -2.42 4.48
N THR A 33 -13.98 -2.87 3.78
CA THR A 33 -13.79 -4.29 3.48
C THR A 33 -13.51 -5.08 4.77
N GLU A 34 -13.40 -6.41 4.66
CA GLU A 34 -12.87 -7.20 5.79
C GLU A 34 -11.45 -6.71 6.14
N VAL A 35 -11.14 -6.61 7.44
CA VAL A 35 -9.77 -6.28 7.88
C VAL A 35 -8.88 -7.48 7.59
N VAL A 36 -7.77 -7.24 6.89
CA VAL A 36 -6.71 -8.23 6.72
C VAL A 36 -5.69 -8.05 7.82
N GLU A 37 -5.40 -9.13 8.55
CA GLU A 37 -4.36 -9.18 9.58
C GLU A 37 -3.35 -10.27 9.22
N THR A 38 -2.07 -9.90 9.16
CA THR A 38 -0.96 -10.83 8.91
C THR A 38 0.15 -10.60 9.91
N SER A 39 0.70 -11.69 10.43
CA SER A 39 1.87 -11.64 11.34
C SER A 39 3.19 -11.42 10.61
N GLY A 40 3.19 -11.43 9.27
CA GLY A 40 4.42 -11.45 8.47
C GLY A 40 4.21 -10.97 7.05
N GLN A 41 3.74 -9.72 6.89
CA GLN A 41 3.75 -9.07 5.59
C GLN A 41 5.19 -8.95 5.11
N ARG A 42 5.49 -9.52 3.94
CA ARG A 42 6.82 -9.44 3.35
C ARG A 42 7.10 -8.03 2.86
N LEU A 43 8.21 -7.47 3.33
CA LEU A 43 8.74 -6.18 2.90
C LEU A 43 10.25 -6.25 2.81
N TRP A 44 10.81 -5.81 1.71
CA TRP A 44 12.23 -5.52 1.58
C TRP A 44 12.44 -4.01 1.68
N THR A 45 13.48 -3.58 2.40
CA THR A 45 13.93 -2.17 2.45
C THR A 45 15.44 -2.08 2.19
N PRO A 46 15.95 -0.94 1.67
CA PRO A 46 17.40 -0.74 1.49
C PRO A 46 18.19 -0.90 2.80
N GLU A 47 17.62 -0.47 3.93
CA GLU A 47 18.30 -0.46 5.22
C GLU A 47 18.33 -1.83 5.89
N SER A 48 17.28 -2.63 5.72
CA SER A 48 17.08 -3.87 6.50
C SER A 48 17.03 -5.14 5.67
N GLY A 49 17.05 -5.04 4.34
CA GLY A 49 16.87 -6.20 3.47
C GLY A 49 15.45 -6.77 3.56
N GLN A 50 15.28 -8.07 3.26
CA GLN A 50 13.98 -8.74 3.31
C GLN A 50 13.56 -9.03 4.75
N GLN A 51 12.34 -8.64 5.09
CA GLN A 51 11.73 -8.77 6.41
C GLN A 51 10.31 -9.34 6.28
N GLU A 52 9.79 -9.82 7.40
CA GLU A 52 8.37 -10.11 7.63
C GLU A 52 7.91 -9.19 8.76
N VAL A 53 6.90 -8.38 8.50
CA VAL A 53 6.45 -7.31 9.40
C VAL A 53 4.97 -7.53 9.71
N PRO A 54 4.55 -7.56 10.99
CA PRO A 54 3.14 -7.59 11.33
C PRO A 54 2.41 -6.37 10.76
N LEU A 55 1.27 -6.61 10.12
CA LEU A 55 0.48 -5.57 9.49
C LEU A 55 -1.01 -5.91 9.55
N LYS A 56 -1.82 -4.91 9.90
CA LYS A 56 -3.25 -4.90 9.58
C LYS A 56 -3.52 -3.86 8.52
N PHE A 57 -4.42 -4.17 7.61
CA PHE A 57 -4.88 -3.20 6.62
C PHE A 57 -6.34 -3.44 6.20
N VAL A 58 -6.98 -2.37 5.75
CA VAL A 58 -8.36 -2.37 5.25
C VAL A 58 -8.51 -1.29 4.20
N TYR A 59 -9.42 -1.49 3.25
CA TYR A 59 -9.75 -0.50 2.23
C TYR A 59 -11.21 -0.05 2.39
N SER A 60 -11.50 1.19 2.03
CA SER A 60 -12.88 1.62 1.84
C SER A 60 -13.50 0.91 0.64
N CYS A 61 -14.78 0.58 0.71
CA CYS A 61 -15.51 -0.03 -0.42
C CYS A 61 -15.84 1.00 -1.50
N GLU A 62 -16.01 2.26 -1.13
CA GLU A 62 -16.31 3.35 -2.05
C GLU A 62 -15.09 3.70 -2.91
N GLY A 63 -15.32 3.83 -4.22
CA GLY A 63 -14.31 4.10 -5.23
C GLY A 63 -14.75 5.18 -6.23
N PRO A 64 -13.98 5.41 -7.31
CA PRO A 64 -12.88 4.57 -7.82
C PRO A 64 -11.52 4.81 -7.15
N GLN A 65 -11.43 5.80 -6.25
CA GLN A 65 -10.29 6.00 -5.35
C GLN A 65 -10.68 5.55 -3.97
N HIS A 66 -9.90 4.63 -3.40
CA HIS A 66 -10.15 4.01 -2.11
C HIS A 66 -9.25 4.63 -1.04
N LEU A 67 -9.71 4.63 0.21
CA LEU A 67 -8.87 4.93 1.35
C LEU A 67 -8.34 3.61 1.91
N GLU A 68 -7.03 3.49 2.06
CA GLU A 68 -6.41 2.38 2.77
C GLU A 68 -5.99 2.85 4.16
N LEU A 69 -6.33 2.07 5.20
CA LEU A 69 -5.78 2.24 6.54
C LEU A 69 -4.78 1.14 6.84
N LEU A 70 -3.66 1.50 7.45
CA LEU A 70 -2.55 0.62 7.80
C LEU A 70 -2.21 0.77 9.28
N GLU A 71 -2.20 -0.33 10.02
CA GLU A 71 -1.68 -0.39 11.39
C GLU A 71 -0.47 -1.35 11.40
N GLY A 72 0.72 -0.76 11.37
CA GLY A 72 1.99 -1.48 11.50
C GLY A 72 2.55 -1.43 12.93
N GLU A 73 3.44 -2.38 13.24
CA GLU A 73 4.15 -2.39 14.52
C GLU A 73 5.02 -1.13 14.72
N LYS A 74 5.22 -0.71 15.98
CA LYS A 74 6.07 0.43 16.32
C LYS A 74 7.48 0.30 15.73
N GLY A 75 7.96 1.33 15.06
CA GLY A 75 9.25 1.39 14.38
C GLY A 75 9.28 0.70 13.00
N SER A 76 8.19 0.10 12.56
CA SER A 76 8.09 -0.50 11.22
C SER A 76 7.85 0.55 10.13
N PHE A 77 7.99 0.14 8.87
CA PHE A 77 7.69 0.97 7.70
C PHE A 77 6.26 1.53 7.70
N TRP A 78 5.32 0.78 8.28
CA TRP A 78 3.90 1.14 8.37
C TRP A 78 3.50 1.66 9.76
N ASP A 79 4.46 2.02 10.62
CA ASP A 79 4.18 2.57 11.95
C ASP A 79 3.41 3.90 11.87
N GLY A 80 2.22 3.93 12.48
CA GLY A 80 1.38 5.11 12.60
C GLY A 80 1.35 5.71 14.02
N THR A 81 2.17 5.24 14.95
CA THR A 81 2.09 5.64 16.37
C THR A 81 2.67 7.03 16.67
N GLU A 82 3.66 7.49 15.89
CA GLU A 82 4.27 8.82 16.05
C GLU A 82 3.93 9.77 14.88
N ASP A 83 3.93 9.26 13.64
CA ASP A 83 3.64 10.02 12.41
C ASP A 83 2.43 9.46 11.64
N SER A 84 1.29 9.36 12.30
CA SER A 84 0.02 9.00 11.65
C SER A 84 -0.34 10.00 10.53
N GLY A 85 -1.07 9.50 9.53
CA GLY A 85 -1.52 10.30 8.38
C GLY A 85 -1.19 9.68 7.04
N VAL A 86 -1.38 10.48 5.97
CA VAL A 86 -1.14 10.04 4.58
C VAL A 86 0.31 9.60 4.43
N HIS A 87 0.48 8.36 4.00
CA HIS A 87 1.77 7.72 3.82
C HIS A 87 2.18 7.67 2.35
N HIS A 88 1.26 7.26 1.46
CA HIS A 88 1.54 7.11 0.04
C HIS A 88 0.26 7.21 -0.80
N VAL A 89 0.45 7.30 -2.11
CA VAL A 89 -0.60 7.07 -3.11
C VAL A 89 -0.27 5.80 -3.90
N GLY A 90 -1.25 4.92 -4.11
CA GLY A 90 -1.06 3.70 -4.86
C GLY A 90 -1.57 3.80 -6.29
N VAL A 91 -0.74 3.34 -7.23
CA VAL A 91 -0.97 3.43 -8.67
C VAL A 91 -0.89 2.04 -9.29
N TRP A 92 -1.89 1.70 -10.10
CA TRP A 92 -1.84 0.48 -10.90
C TRP A 92 -0.79 0.59 -12.00
N VAL A 93 0.03 -0.45 -12.14
CA VAL A 93 0.96 -0.62 -13.27
C VAL A 93 0.93 -2.05 -13.78
N ASP A 94 1.11 -2.25 -15.08
CA ASP A 94 1.15 -3.60 -15.65
C ASP A 94 2.47 -4.33 -15.34
N ASP A 95 3.56 -3.58 -15.24
CA ASP A 95 4.89 -4.09 -14.95
C ASP A 95 5.58 -3.20 -13.88
N VAL A 96 5.59 -3.71 -12.65
CA VAL A 96 6.20 -3.01 -11.50
C VAL A 96 7.70 -2.83 -11.70
N GLN A 97 8.40 -3.83 -12.22
CA GLN A 97 9.85 -3.77 -12.41
C GLN A 97 10.23 -2.71 -13.43
N SER A 98 9.62 -2.76 -14.61
CA SER A 98 9.91 -1.79 -15.67
C SER A 98 9.62 -0.35 -15.25
N GLU A 99 8.54 -0.09 -14.51
CA GLU A 99 8.24 1.27 -14.03
C GLU A 99 9.11 1.71 -12.85
N ALA A 100 9.44 0.81 -11.92
CA ALA A 100 10.37 1.10 -10.83
C ALA A 100 11.76 1.45 -11.36
N ASP A 101 12.33 0.63 -12.25
CA ASP A 101 13.64 0.86 -12.87
C ASP A 101 13.68 2.20 -13.61
N ARG A 102 12.59 2.52 -14.33
CA ARG A 102 12.45 3.80 -15.03
C ARG A 102 12.43 4.97 -14.05
N LEU A 103 11.65 4.92 -12.98
CA LEU A 103 11.60 6.00 -11.97
C LEU A 103 12.95 6.17 -11.26
N ILE A 104 13.63 5.07 -10.92
CA ILE A 104 14.98 5.10 -10.34
C ILE A 104 15.96 5.77 -11.30
N SER A 105 15.91 5.46 -12.60
CA SER A 105 16.74 6.13 -13.61
C SER A 105 16.50 7.64 -13.71
N LEU A 106 15.34 8.11 -13.25
CA LEU A 106 14.96 9.52 -13.17
C LEU A 106 15.31 10.16 -11.80
N GLY A 107 16.00 9.43 -10.92
CA GLY A 107 16.47 9.91 -9.62
C GLY A 107 15.50 9.70 -8.47
N TRP A 108 14.48 8.85 -8.63
CA TRP A 108 13.63 8.45 -7.51
C TRP A 108 14.36 7.45 -6.61
N GLY A 109 14.10 7.54 -5.29
CA GLY A 109 14.58 6.57 -4.31
C GLY A 109 13.60 5.41 -4.16
N LEU A 110 14.13 4.20 -4.06
CA LEU A 110 13.36 3.02 -3.66
C LEU A 110 13.33 2.96 -2.13
N LEU A 111 12.13 2.89 -1.55
CA LEU A 111 11.93 2.86 -0.09
C LEU A 111 11.60 1.45 0.40
N GLY A 112 10.89 0.67 -0.42
CA GLY A 112 10.65 -0.73 -0.13
C GLY A 112 9.90 -1.44 -1.25
N SER A 113 9.81 -2.76 -1.18
CA SER A 113 9.14 -3.60 -2.17
C SER A 113 8.77 -4.97 -1.60
N ALA A 114 7.88 -5.72 -2.25
CA ALA A 114 7.51 -7.04 -1.76
C ALA A 114 8.68 -8.05 -1.80
N ARG A 115 9.60 -7.86 -2.75
CA ARG A 115 10.83 -8.65 -2.93
C ARG A 115 12.02 -7.73 -3.26
N PRO A 116 13.26 -8.19 -3.08
CA PRO A 116 14.42 -7.36 -3.38
C PRO A 116 14.53 -7.00 -4.88
N PRO A 117 15.25 -5.91 -5.24
CA PRO A 117 15.41 -5.47 -6.62
C PRO A 117 15.94 -6.55 -7.58
N GLU A 118 16.85 -7.40 -7.12
CA GLU A 118 17.39 -8.52 -7.91
C GLU A 118 16.34 -9.58 -8.29
N GLU A 119 15.20 -9.60 -7.60
CA GLU A 119 14.05 -10.45 -7.91
C GLU A 119 12.91 -9.69 -8.60
N GLY A 120 13.14 -8.43 -9.01
CA GLY A 120 12.17 -7.63 -9.77
C GLY A 120 10.99 -7.13 -8.94
N TYR A 121 11.16 -6.89 -7.64
CA TYR A 121 10.19 -6.25 -6.72
C TYR A 121 8.89 -7.03 -6.43
N ALA A 122 8.50 -7.95 -7.31
CA ALA A 122 7.25 -8.71 -7.32
C ALA A 122 5.98 -7.83 -7.48
N SER A 123 5.03 -7.92 -6.56
CA SER A 123 3.70 -7.34 -6.74
C SER A 123 3.62 -5.84 -6.49
N MET A 124 4.61 -5.26 -5.82
CA MET A 124 4.59 -3.85 -5.42
C MET A 124 5.97 -3.27 -5.10
N ALA A 125 6.09 -1.95 -5.24
CA ALA A 125 7.27 -1.17 -4.84
C ALA A 125 6.88 0.26 -4.41
N TYR A 126 7.42 0.75 -3.31
CA TYR A 126 7.32 2.13 -2.85
C TYR A 126 8.53 2.94 -3.33
N LEU A 127 8.28 4.02 -4.06
CA LEU A 127 9.32 4.94 -4.52
C LEU A 127 8.96 6.38 -4.16
N SER A 128 9.95 7.23 -3.93
CA SER A 128 9.76 8.67 -3.73
C SER A 128 10.65 9.51 -4.65
N PRO A 129 10.13 10.63 -5.18
CA PRO A 129 10.99 11.62 -5.82
C PRO A 129 11.72 12.44 -4.74
N PRO A 130 12.81 13.16 -5.10
CA PRO A 130 13.56 13.98 -4.14
C PRO A 130 12.77 15.09 -3.41
N SER A 131 11.57 15.45 -3.88
CA SER A 131 10.81 16.61 -3.39
C SER A 131 9.29 16.38 -3.32
N GLY A 132 8.85 15.12 -3.29
CA GLY A 132 7.42 14.80 -3.36
C GLY A 132 7.02 13.62 -2.49
N THR A 133 5.85 13.07 -2.79
CA THR A 133 5.22 12.01 -1.99
C THR A 133 5.67 10.61 -2.42
N ILE A 134 5.45 9.63 -1.54
CA ILE A 134 5.67 8.22 -1.83
C ILE A 134 4.58 7.76 -2.81
N VAL A 135 5.02 7.11 -3.89
CA VAL A 135 4.16 6.40 -4.83
C VAL A 135 4.40 4.91 -4.66
N GLU A 136 3.33 4.18 -4.37
CA GLU A 136 3.31 2.72 -4.44
C GLU A 136 2.91 2.30 -5.85
N LEU A 137 3.79 1.56 -6.52
CA LEU A 137 3.46 0.84 -7.73
C LEU A 137 2.83 -0.50 -7.33
N VAL A 138 1.65 -0.81 -7.84
CA VAL A 138 0.97 -2.09 -7.58
C VAL A 138 0.63 -2.77 -8.90
N THR A 139 0.93 -4.06 -9.02
CA THR A 139 0.61 -4.80 -10.25
C THR A 139 -0.90 -4.83 -10.54
N SER A 140 -1.29 -4.43 -11.75
CA SER A 140 -2.67 -4.43 -12.23
C SER A 140 -3.30 -5.82 -12.26
N ALA A 141 -2.48 -6.89 -12.20
CA ALA A 141 -2.94 -8.26 -12.04
C ALA A 141 -3.74 -8.49 -10.75
N ASN A 142 -3.60 -7.62 -9.74
CA ASN A 142 -4.35 -7.71 -8.49
C ASN A 142 -5.77 -7.10 -8.57
N LYS A 143 -6.12 -6.36 -9.63
CA LYS A 143 -7.41 -5.63 -9.73
C LYS A 143 -8.62 -6.53 -9.45
N ALA A 144 -8.67 -7.71 -10.07
CA ALA A 144 -9.77 -8.63 -9.87
C ALA A 144 -9.90 -9.14 -8.42
N ARG A 145 -8.79 -9.21 -7.66
CA ARG A 145 -8.82 -9.56 -6.23
C ARG A 145 -9.37 -8.41 -5.40
N PHE A 146 -8.92 -7.18 -5.67
CA PHE A 146 -9.42 -5.98 -5.01
C PHE A 146 -10.91 -5.74 -5.32
N ASP A 147 -11.35 -5.87 -6.57
CA ASP A 147 -12.77 -5.74 -6.95
C ASP A 147 -13.66 -6.70 -6.16
N ARG A 148 -13.21 -7.94 -5.92
CA ARG A 148 -13.94 -8.91 -5.07
C ARG A 148 -13.98 -8.46 -3.63
N TRP A 149 -12.86 -7.97 -3.11
CA TRP A 149 -12.74 -7.54 -1.72
C TRP A 149 -13.62 -6.32 -1.43
N TYR A 150 -13.62 -5.32 -2.31
CA TYR A 150 -14.51 -4.15 -2.24
C TYR A 150 -16.00 -4.53 -2.30
N ALA A 151 -16.33 -5.64 -2.97
CA ALA A 151 -17.69 -6.19 -3.03
C ALA A 151 -18.07 -7.05 -1.81
N GLY A 152 -17.23 -7.11 -0.76
CA GLY A 152 -17.46 -7.86 0.47
C GLY A 152 -17.00 -9.33 0.42
N GLY A 153 -16.23 -9.72 -0.60
CA GLY A 153 -15.52 -11.01 -0.62
C GLY A 153 -14.27 -10.99 0.27
N SER A 154 -13.63 -12.15 0.46
CA SER A 154 -12.35 -12.20 1.19
C SER A 154 -11.18 -11.72 0.33
N PHE A 155 -10.16 -11.13 0.96
CA PHE A 155 -8.95 -10.70 0.26
C PHE A 155 -8.08 -11.88 -0.17
N TYR A 156 -7.96 -12.92 0.66
CA TYR A 156 -7.21 -14.13 0.31
C TYR A 156 -8.16 -15.16 -0.30
N ASP A 157 -7.71 -15.80 -1.39
CA ASP A 157 -8.44 -16.94 -1.93
C ASP A 157 -8.37 -18.08 -0.89
N SER A 158 -9.53 -18.51 -0.40
CA SER A 158 -9.70 -19.65 0.53
C SER A 158 -9.45 -20.99 -0.14
#